data_AF-A0A7C3SF73-F1
#
_entry.id   AF-A0A7C3SF73-F1
#
_cell.length_a   1.000
_cell.length_b   1.000
_cell.length_c   1.000
_cell.angle_alpha   90.00
_cell.angle_beta   90.00
_cell.angle_gamma   90.00
#
_symmetry.space_group_name_H-M   'P 1'
#
loop_
_entity.id
_entity.type
_entity.pdbx_description
1 polymer ?
#
loop_
_entity_poly.entity_id
_entity_poly.type
_entity_poly.pdbx_seq_one_letter_code
_entity_poly.pdbx_strand_id
1 'polypeptide(L)'
;SCVNPATGPVYVRQAVLGSVLEVKIEAIGVRDWGVICTMPGIGPLTETAAARTRIVPVEHGVWASFSREISIPLRPMIGVIGVAPADGAVPCGQPGDHGGNLDTALIGAGTTVYLPVRVEGALFALGDLHASMGDGEICGTGIETAGYVDVWLNVRRGSIVRPVVETAEAWHCLASDPDLLVAVRKCTGDMQRLLVDKWQLDPTDAYQLMSVAGDLQISQACKPSPFDVVARFRMPKLGGRPPLI
;
A
#
# COMPACT_ATOMS: atom_id res chain seq x y z
N SER A 1 -15.86 -13.92 -0.04
CA SER A 1 -16.62 -12.73 0.35
C SER A 1 -16.47 -11.68 -0.74
N CYS A 2 -17.49 -10.87 -1.00
CA CYS A 2 -17.40 -9.71 -1.91
C CYS A 2 -17.10 -8.45 -1.09
N VAL A 3 -15.86 -8.33 -0.61
CA VAL A 3 -15.35 -7.14 0.11
C VAL A 3 -14.23 -6.51 -0.70
N ASN A 4 -13.98 -5.22 -0.48
CA ASN A 4 -12.96 -4.38 -1.14
C ASN A 4 -13.17 -4.26 -2.67
N PRO A 5 -14.28 -3.64 -3.13
CA PRO A 5 -14.53 -3.44 -4.55
C PRO A 5 -13.47 -2.52 -5.17
N ALA A 6 -12.86 -2.98 -6.27
CA ALA A 6 -11.90 -2.20 -7.05
C ALA A 6 -12.52 -1.73 -8.38
N THR A 7 -12.42 -0.43 -8.64
CA THR A 7 -12.79 0.18 -9.92
C THR A 7 -11.72 -0.15 -10.96
N GLY A 8 -12.15 -0.71 -12.10
CA GLY A 8 -11.27 -1.20 -13.16
C GLY A 8 -11.85 -2.44 -13.85
N PRO A 9 -11.04 -3.22 -14.60
CA PRO A 9 -9.64 -2.92 -14.92
C PRO A 9 -9.53 -1.85 -16.02
N VAL A 10 -8.55 -0.97 -15.87
CA VAL A 10 -8.10 -0.02 -16.90
C VAL A 10 -7.00 -0.68 -17.72
N TYR A 11 -7.20 -0.77 -19.03
CA TYR A 11 -6.21 -1.29 -19.97
C TYR A 11 -5.25 -0.18 -20.42
N VAL A 12 -3.97 -0.31 -20.10
CA VAL A 12 -2.91 0.66 -20.43
C VAL A 12 -2.12 0.19 -21.66
N ARG A 13 -2.42 0.76 -22.84
CA ARG A 13 -1.95 0.26 -24.15
C ARG A 13 -0.45 0.00 -24.28
N GLN A 14 0.39 0.77 -23.59
CA GLN A 14 1.86 0.66 -23.67
C GLN A 14 2.45 -0.34 -22.67
N ALA A 15 1.64 -0.86 -21.74
CA ALA A 15 2.11 -1.75 -20.69
C ALA A 15 2.30 -3.17 -21.25
N VAL A 16 3.54 -3.63 -21.25
CA VAL A 16 3.94 -4.96 -21.73
C VAL A 16 4.58 -5.77 -20.61
N LEU A 17 4.60 -7.09 -20.75
CA LEU A 17 5.23 -8.00 -19.78
C LEU A 17 6.66 -7.55 -19.45
N GLY A 18 6.97 -7.44 -18.16
CA GLY A 18 8.29 -7.04 -17.68
C GLY A 18 8.55 -5.54 -17.65
N SER A 19 7.56 -4.71 -18.01
CA SER A 19 7.58 -3.26 -17.73
C SER A 19 7.08 -2.94 -16.31
N VAL A 20 7.16 -1.67 -15.93
CA VAL A 20 6.61 -1.17 -14.66
C VAL A 20 5.52 -0.16 -14.97
N LEU A 21 4.35 -0.33 -14.34
CA LEU A 21 3.31 0.69 -14.34
C LEU A 21 3.60 1.69 -13.21
N GLU A 22 3.85 2.93 -13.59
CA GLU A 22 3.96 4.08 -12.69
C GLU A 22 2.57 4.70 -12.52
N VAL A 23 2.13 4.81 -11.26
CA VAL A 23 0.83 5.34 -10.88
C VAL A 23 1.04 6.50 -9.92
N LYS A 24 1.00 7.73 -10.45
CA LYS A 24 1.09 8.94 -9.64
C LYS A 24 -0.30 9.32 -9.13
N ILE A 25 -0.43 9.51 -7.82
CA ILE A 25 -1.68 9.87 -7.18
C ILE A 25 -1.72 11.39 -7.01
N GLU A 26 -2.57 12.05 -7.78
CA GLU A 26 -2.66 13.52 -7.80
C GLU A 26 -3.60 14.03 -6.71
N ALA A 27 -4.76 13.38 -6.55
CA ALA A 27 -5.76 13.78 -5.55
C ALA A 27 -6.59 12.59 -5.08
N ILE A 28 -7.04 12.67 -3.83
CA ILE A 28 -8.03 11.75 -3.25
C ILE A 28 -9.09 12.60 -2.57
N GLY A 29 -10.35 12.42 -2.97
CA GLY A 29 -11.50 12.97 -2.27
C GLY A 29 -12.30 11.87 -1.62
N VAL A 30 -12.75 12.10 -0.39
CA VAL A 30 -13.56 11.17 0.40
C VAL A 30 -14.93 11.76 0.71
N ARG A 31 -15.90 10.93 1.07
CA ARG A 31 -17.20 11.42 1.53
C ARG A 31 -17.10 12.18 2.85
N ASP A 32 -18.17 12.88 3.18
CA ASP A 32 -18.43 13.56 4.45
C ASP A 32 -18.68 12.59 5.63
N TRP A 33 -18.49 11.29 5.42
CA TRP A 33 -18.48 10.26 6.46
C TRP A 33 -17.72 9.01 5.99
N GLY A 34 -17.35 8.17 6.94
CA GLY A 34 -16.88 6.81 6.70
C GLY A 34 -17.34 5.84 7.77
N VAL A 35 -16.87 4.60 7.71
CA VAL A 35 -17.25 3.52 8.61
C VAL A 35 -16.00 2.85 9.16
N ILE A 36 -15.97 2.59 10.46
CA ILE A 36 -14.97 1.71 11.06
C ILE A 36 -15.68 0.53 11.74
N CYS A 37 -15.11 -0.66 11.59
CA CYS A 37 -15.68 -1.90 12.07
C CYS A 37 -14.65 -2.75 12.82
N THR A 38 -15.04 -3.27 13.98
CA THR A 38 -14.38 -4.43 14.59
C THR A 38 -15.18 -5.68 14.25
N MET A 39 -14.50 -6.72 13.79
CA MET A 39 -15.11 -8.01 13.43
C MET A 39 -14.64 -9.12 14.40
N PRO A 40 -15.49 -10.11 14.73
CA PRO A 40 -15.08 -11.22 15.58
C PRO A 40 -13.87 -11.96 15.01
N GLY A 41 -12.86 -12.20 15.86
CA GLY A 41 -11.68 -12.97 15.47
C GLY A 41 -10.69 -12.23 14.55
N ILE A 42 -10.83 -10.91 14.38
CA ILE A 42 -9.90 -10.09 13.62
C ILE A 42 -9.13 -9.11 14.52
N GLY A 43 -7.80 -9.07 14.36
CA GLY A 43 -6.92 -8.11 15.05
C GLY A 43 -6.35 -8.60 16.40
N PRO A 44 -5.30 -7.96 16.92
CA PRO A 44 -4.55 -8.46 18.08
C PRO A 44 -5.30 -8.32 19.41
N LEU A 45 -6.45 -7.64 19.43
CA LEU A 45 -7.24 -7.37 20.63
C LEU A 45 -8.57 -8.14 20.67
N THR A 46 -8.67 -9.27 19.98
CA THR A 46 -9.90 -10.08 19.90
C THR A 46 -10.47 -10.52 21.24
N GLU A 47 -9.65 -10.64 22.27
CA GLU A 47 -10.08 -11.02 23.62
C GLU A 47 -10.75 -9.89 24.41
N THR A 48 -10.42 -8.64 24.06
CA THR A 48 -10.88 -7.44 24.80
C THR A 48 -11.81 -6.54 24.00
N ALA A 49 -11.86 -6.71 22.67
CA ALA A 49 -12.72 -5.96 21.77
C ALA A 49 -13.95 -6.78 21.36
N ALA A 50 -15.11 -6.13 21.35
CA ALA A 50 -16.35 -6.68 20.79
C ALA A 50 -16.55 -6.22 19.34
N ALA A 51 -17.36 -6.96 18.58
CA ALA A 51 -17.81 -6.51 17.27
C ALA A 51 -18.63 -5.21 17.39
N ARG A 52 -18.29 -4.21 16.59
CA ARG A 52 -18.89 -2.88 16.63
C ARG A 52 -18.70 -2.19 15.29
N THR A 53 -19.75 -1.51 14.84
CA THR A 53 -19.70 -0.61 13.68
C THR A 53 -19.91 0.82 14.16
N ARG A 54 -19.15 1.76 13.60
CA ARG A 54 -19.33 3.19 13.82
C ARG A 54 -19.32 3.93 12.50
N ILE A 55 -20.32 4.79 12.31
CA ILE A 55 -20.28 5.84 11.29
C ILE A 55 -19.48 7.00 11.87
N VAL A 56 -18.46 7.45 11.15
CA VAL A 56 -17.54 8.52 11.55
C VAL A 56 -17.78 9.71 10.61
N PRO A 57 -18.36 10.82 11.08
CA PRO A 57 -18.48 12.04 10.28
C PRO A 57 -17.11 12.59 9.89
N VAL A 58 -17.01 13.10 8.67
CA VAL A 58 -15.84 13.82 8.17
C VAL A 58 -16.21 15.30 8.06
N GLU A 59 -15.59 16.11 8.91
CA GLU A 59 -15.90 17.53 9.08
C GLU A 59 -14.89 18.39 8.32
N HIS A 60 -15.43 19.32 7.52
CA HIS A 60 -14.66 20.29 6.73
C HIS A 60 -13.63 19.69 5.76
N GLY A 61 -13.74 18.39 5.45
CA GLY A 61 -12.79 17.67 4.59
C GLY A 61 -11.39 17.52 5.19
N VAL A 62 -11.22 17.74 6.49
CA VAL A 62 -9.90 17.74 7.16
C VAL A 62 -9.87 16.98 8.49
N TRP A 63 -11.02 16.74 9.12
CA TRP A 63 -11.11 16.01 10.39
C TRP A 63 -12.13 14.88 10.33
N ALA A 64 -11.83 13.74 10.95
CA ALA A 64 -12.78 12.69 11.25
C ALA A 64 -13.19 12.75 12.73
N SER A 65 -14.48 12.92 13.00
CA SER A 65 -15.04 13.07 14.34
C SER A 65 -15.36 11.69 14.93
N PHE A 66 -14.39 11.11 15.64
CA PHE A 66 -14.50 9.77 16.24
C PHE A 66 -15.43 9.74 17.45
N SER A 67 -15.44 10.84 18.22
CA SER A 67 -16.38 11.11 19.30
C SER A 67 -16.51 12.63 19.49
N ARG A 68 -17.36 13.08 20.42
CA ARG A 68 -17.48 14.50 20.79
C ARG A 68 -16.18 15.15 21.26
N GLU A 69 -15.22 14.34 21.72
CA GLU A 69 -13.96 14.79 22.32
C GLU A 69 -12.74 14.39 21.48
N ILE A 70 -12.91 13.49 20.51
CA ILE A 70 -11.81 12.90 19.74
C ILE A 70 -12.03 13.18 18.26
N SER A 71 -11.15 14.01 17.71
CA SER A 71 -11.04 14.28 16.27
C SER A 71 -9.69 13.83 15.75
N ILE A 72 -9.68 13.23 14.56
CA ILE A 72 -8.49 12.65 13.92
C ILE A 72 -8.22 13.44 12.63
N PRO A 73 -6.99 13.91 12.37
CA PRO A 73 -6.66 14.51 11.08
C PRO A 73 -6.90 13.49 9.96
N LEU A 74 -7.56 13.90 8.88
CA LEU A 74 -7.69 13.03 7.72
C LEU A 74 -6.33 12.73 7.11
N ARG A 75 -6.19 11.48 6.66
CA ARG A 75 -5.07 11.00 5.87
C ARG A 75 -5.63 10.09 4.78
N PRO A 76 -6.27 10.67 3.75
CA PRO A 76 -6.91 9.88 2.70
C PRO A 76 -5.89 9.01 1.97
N MET A 77 -6.22 7.74 1.80
CA MET A 77 -5.33 6.76 1.17
C MET A 77 -6.12 5.68 0.42
N ILE A 78 -5.41 4.93 -0.43
CA ILE A 78 -5.95 3.84 -1.25
C ILE A 78 -5.48 2.49 -0.67
N GLY A 79 -6.40 1.68 -0.15
CA GLY A 79 -6.10 0.36 0.44
C GLY A 79 -5.82 -0.71 -0.61
N VAL A 80 -6.68 -0.75 -1.64
CA VAL A 80 -6.54 -1.66 -2.79
C VAL A 80 -6.02 -0.91 -3.99
N ILE A 81 -4.82 -1.27 -4.46
CA ILE A 81 -4.26 -0.78 -5.72
C ILE A 81 -3.40 -1.86 -6.35
N GLY A 82 -3.63 -2.18 -7.63
CA GLY A 82 -2.93 -3.29 -8.25
C GLY A 82 -3.10 -3.41 -9.75
N VAL A 83 -2.38 -4.37 -10.30
CA VAL A 83 -2.46 -4.83 -11.69
C VAL A 83 -2.85 -6.31 -11.69
N ALA A 84 -3.23 -6.87 -12.83
CA ALA A 84 -3.52 -8.29 -12.89
C ALA A 84 -2.27 -9.14 -12.60
N PRO A 85 -2.42 -10.26 -11.85
CA PRO A 85 -1.34 -11.23 -11.67
C PRO A 85 -0.99 -11.91 -13.00
N ALA A 86 0.17 -12.59 -13.04
CA ALA A 86 0.61 -13.31 -14.23
C ALA A 86 -0.36 -14.45 -14.62
N ASP A 87 -0.89 -15.15 -13.60
CA ASP A 87 -1.74 -16.31 -13.76
C ASP A 87 -2.87 -16.30 -12.74
N GLY A 88 -4.03 -16.84 -13.13
CA GLY A 88 -5.19 -17.01 -12.25
C GLY A 88 -5.85 -15.69 -11.82
N ALA A 89 -6.65 -15.77 -10.76
CA ALA A 89 -7.34 -14.63 -10.16
C ALA A 89 -7.04 -14.59 -8.67
N VAL A 90 -6.72 -13.39 -8.16
CA VAL A 90 -6.52 -13.13 -6.73
C VAL A 90 -7.66 -12.23 -6.25
N PRO A 91 -8.36 -12.56 -5.14
CA PRO A 91 -9.40 -11.70 -4.58
C PRO A 91 -8.84 -10.33 -4.20
N CYS A 92 -9.62 -9.25 -4.42
CA CYS A 92 -9.18 -7.88 -4.13
C CYS A 92 -8.70 -7.66 -2.70
N GLY A 93 -9.27 -8.38 -1.72
CA GLY A 93 -8.86 -8.32 -0.31
C GLY A 93 -7.53 -9.02 0.01
N GLN A 94 -6.84 -9.64 -0.95
CA GLN A 94 -5.53 -10.24 -0.74
C GLN A 94 -4.42 -9.37 -1.36
N PRO A 95 -3.37 -9.01 -0.61
CA PRO A 95 -2.19 -8.41 -1.19
C PRO A 95 -1.33 -9.46 -1.91
N GLY A 96 -0.45 -9.00 -2.79
CA GLY A 96 0.58 -9.84 -3.39
C GLY A 96 1.58 -9.04 -4.20
N ASP A 97 2.42 -9.75 -4.95
CA ASP A 97 3.42 -9.11 -5.83
C ASP A 97 2.80 -8.20 -6.90
N HIS A 98 1.49 -8.32 -7.16
CA HIS A 98 0.73 -7.52 -8.13
C HIS A 98 0.09 -6.26 -7.52
N GLY A 99 0.29 -6.00 -6.22
CA GLY A 99 -0.46 -5.00 -5.46
C GLY A 99 -1.59 -5.65 -4.67
N GLY A 100 -2.82 -5.21 -4.90
CA GLY A 100 -4.01 -5.71 -4.20
C GLY A 100 -4.22 -4.95 -2.89
N ASN A 101 -4.67 -5.65 -1.84
CA ASN A 101 -4.99 -5.09 -0.52
C ASN A 101 -3.75 -4.73 0.31
N LEU A 102 -3.03 -3.69 -0.14
CA LEU A 102 -1.75 -3.29 0.43
C LEU A 102 -1.88 -2.55 1.75
N ASP A 103 -3.01 -1.86 1.97
CA ASP A 103 -3.33 -1.03 3.15
C ASP A 103 -2.10 -0.32 3.70
N THR A 104 -1.47 0.44 2.81
CA THR A 104 -0.26 1.18 3.11
C THR A 104 -0.63 2.65 3.19
N ALA A 105 -0.63 3.20 4.41
CA ALA A 105 -1.05 4.58 4.70
C ALA A 105 -0.30 5.66 3.90
N LEU A 106 0.83 5.32 3.30
CA LEU A 106 1.61 6.20 2.41
C LEU A 106 1.00 6.36 1.02
N ILE A 107 0.10 5.46 0.58
CA ILE A 107 -0.51 5.48 -0.75
C ILE A 107 -1.63 6.54 -0.78
N GLY A 108 -1.20 7.80 -0.72
CA GLY A 108 -2.04 8.99 -0.69
C GLY A 108 -1.63 9.99 -1.78
N ALA A 109 -2.33 11.13 -1.83
CA ALA A 109 -2.02 12.21 -2.76
C ALA A 109 -0.55 12.67 -2.64
N GLY A 110 0.10 12.88 -3.78
CA GLY A 110 1.51 13.27 -3.87
C GLY A 110 2.50 12.10 -3.89
N THR A 111 2.03 10.86 -3.78
CA THR A 111 2.89 9.66 -3.89
C THR A 111 2.76 8.96 -5.24
N THR A 112 3.77 8.16 -5.56
CA THR A 112 3.79 7.33 -6.77
C THR A 112 3.91 5.86 -6.39
N VAL A 113 3.03 5.03 -6.93
CA VAL A 113 3.10 3.56 -6.80
C VAL A 113 3.63 2.96 -8.09
N TYR A 114 4.60 2.07 -7.97
CA TYR A 114 5.17 1.31 -9.06
C TYR A 114 4.72 -0.14 -8.95
N LEU A 115 4.09 -0.66 -10.01
CA LEU A 115 3.53 -2.02 -10.04
C LEU A 115 4.19 -2.84 -11.16
N PRO A 116 4.59 -4.09 -10.90
CA PRO A 116 5.21 -4.95 -11.92
C PRO A 116 4.17 -5.43 -12.94
N VAL A 117 4.35 -5.08 -14.22
CA VAL A 117 3.44 -5.50 -15.29
C VAL A 117 3.71 -6.96 -15.66
N ARG A 118 2.74 -7.82 -15.38
CA ARG A 118 2.82 -9.27 -15.61
C ARG A 118 1.89 -9.77 -16.73
N VAL A 119 1.01 -8.90 -17.24
CA VAL A 119 0.15 -9.17 -18.39
C VAL A 119 0.07 -7.93 -19.27
N GLU A 120 -0.23 -8.12 -20.56
CA GLU A 120 -0.42 -7.01 -21.49
C GLU A 120 -1.54 -6.08 -21.02
N GLY A 121 -1.29 -4.77 -21.12
CA GLY A 121 -2.23 -3.74 -20.68
C GLY A 121 -2.24 -3.49 -19.17
N ALA A 122 -1.46 -4.25 -18.38
CA ALA A 122 -1.41 -4.26 -16.91
C ALA A 122 -2.73 -4.63 -16.21
N LEU A 123 -3.89 -4.19 -16.71
CA LEU A 123 -5.22 -4.34 -16.11
C LEU A 123 -5.27 -3.71 -14.71
N PHE A 124 -4.99 -2.42 -14.67
CA PHE A 124 -4.90 -1.64 -13.44
C PHE A 124 -6.27 -1.45 -12.78
N ALA A 125 -6.35 -1.64 -11.46
CA ALA A 125 -7.54 -1.38 -10.67
C ALA A 125 -7.19 -0.80 -9.30
N LEU A 126 -8.09 0.00 -8.74
CA LEU A 126 -7.96 0.57 -7.40
C LEU A 126 -9.30 0.67 -6.69
N GLY A 127 -9.30 0.70 -5.36
CA GLY A 127 -10.48 0.82 -4.53
C GLY A 127 -10.12 0.94 -3.06
N ASP A 128 -11.12 0.69 -2.20
CA ASP A 128 -10.93 0.60 -0.75
C ASP A 128 -10.29 1.87 -0.15
N LEU A 129 -10.97 3.01 -0.32
CA LEU A 129 -10.45 4.27 0.20
C LEU A 129 -10.68 4.34 1.70
N HIS A 130 -9.64 4.79 2.42
CA HIS A 130 -9.76 5.15 3.83
C HIS A 130 -9.68 6.66 4.00
N ALA A 131 -10.58 7.24 4.79
CA ALA A 131 -10.47 8.65 5.20
C ALA A 131 -9.26 8.87 6.14
N SER A 132 -8.93 7.85 6.94
CA SER A 132 -7.70 7.75 7.71
C SER A 132 -7.50 6.31 8.16
N MET A 133 -6.26 5.85 8.13
CA MET A 133 -5.82 4.56 8.64
C MET A 133 -4.45 4.73 9.31
N GLY A 134 -4.16 3.90 10.32
CA GLY A 134 -2.84 3.82 10.95
C GLY A 134 -2.08 2.59 10.49
N ASP A 135 -0.74 2.65 10.58
CA ASP A 135 0.09 1.47 10.33
C ASP A 135 -0.34 0.29 11.20
N GLY A 136 -0.46 -0.87 10.57
CA GLY A 136 -0.92 -2.12 11.16
C GLY A 136 -2.41 -2.40 10.97
N GLU A 137 -3.23 -1.38 10.72
CA GLU A 137 -4.69 -1.52 10.55
C GLU A 137 -5.29 -2.46 11.62
N ILE A 138 -4.93 -2.25 12.88
CA ILE A 138 -4.93 -3.34 13.88
C ILE A 138 -6.32 -3.95 14.16
N CYS A 139 -7.42 -3.23 13.94
CA CYS A 139 -8.77 -3.77 14.09
C CYS A 139 -9.35 -4.40 12.81
N GLY A 140 -8.59 -4.40 11.72
CA GLY A 140 -8.93 -4.96 10.42
C GLY A 140 -9.75 -4.04 9.49
N THR A 141 -9.93 -2.77 9.86
CA THR A 141 -10.48 -1.73 8.99
C THR A 141 -9.83 -0.39 9.30
N GLY A 142 -9.77 0.49 8.28
CA GLY A 142 -9.57 1.91 8.46
C GLY A 142 -10.89 2.64 8.74
N ILE A 143 -10.94 3.94 8.48
CA ILE A 143 -12.21 4.65 8.28
C ILE A 143 -12.60 4.48 6.81
N GLU A 144 -13.29 3.38 6.51
CA GLU A 144 -13.78 3.00 5.18
C GLU A 144 -14.69 4.06 4.58
N THR A 145 -14.44 4.50 3.36
CA THR A 145 -15.24 5.54 2.71
C THR A 145 -15.28 5.38 1.20
N ALA A 146 -16.32 5.92 0.59
CA ALA A 146 -16.35 6.08 -0.87
C ALA A 146 -15.70 7.42 -1.24
N GLY A 147 -15.34 7.58 -2.51
CA GLY A 147 -14.64 8.77 -2.95
C GLY A 147 -14.26 8.75 -4.42
N TYR A 148 -13.32 9.61 -4.77
CA TYR A 148 -12.69 9.65 -6.07
C TYR A 148 -11.17 9.71 -5.92
N VAL A 149 -10.47 9.24 -6.94
CA VAL A 149 -9.01 9.31 -7.03
C VAL A 149 -8.65 9.81 -8.42
N ASP A 150 -7.82 10.85 -8.48
CA ASP A 150 -7.18 11.29 -9.72
C ASP A 150 -5.80 10.66 -9.79
N VAL A 151 -5.58 9.81 -10.81
CA VAL A 151 -4.30 9.15 -11.06
C VAL A 151 -3.75 9.48 -12.43
N TRP A 152 -2.44 9.61 -12.52
CA TRP A 152 -1.71 9.62 -13.79
C TRP A 152 -0.96 8.29 -13.96
N LEU A 153 -1.15 7.67 -15.13
CA LEU A 153 -0.58 6.36 -15.45
C LEU A 153 0.51 6.50 -16.52
N ASN A 154 1.66 5.87 -16.29
CA ASN A 154 2.77 5.82 -17.22
C ASN A 154 3.46 4.47 -17.21
N VAL A 155 4.13 4.13 -18.32
CA VAL A 155 4.84 2.87 -18.46
C VAL A 155 6.34 3.13 -18.48
N ARG A 156 7.04 2.53 -17.53
CA ARG A 156 8.50 2.63 -17.40
C ARG A 156 9.17 1.35 -17.87
N ARG A 157 10.37 1.50 -18.42
CA ARG A 157 11.26 0.37 -18.73
C ARG A 157 11.93 -0.15 -17.46
N GLY A 158 12.34 -1.40 -17.50
CA GLY A 158 12.90 -2.10 -16.34
C GLY A 158 11.82 -2.91 -15.62
N SER A 159 12.23 -3.67 -14.62
CA SER A 159 11.36 -4.60 -13.90
C SER A 159 11.61 -4.55 -12.40
N ILE A 160 10.52 -4.48 -11.63
CA ILE A 160 10.51 -4.72 -10.19
C ILE A 160 9.86 -6.07 -9.90
N VAL A 161 10.10 -6.62 -8.70
CA VAL A 161 9.50 -7.91 -8.31
C VAL A 161 8.14 -7.69 -7.63
N ARG A 162 8.06 -6.66 -6.79
CA ARG A 162 6.90 -6.30 -5.96
C ARG A 162 6.62 -4.80 -6.01
N PRO A 163 5.48 -4.34 -5.47
CA PRO A 163 5.16 -2.92 -5.42
C PRO A 163 6.23 -2.09 -4.71
N VAL A 164 6.49 -0.91 -5.26
CA VAL A 164 7.34 0.12 -4.64
C VAL A 164 6.54 1.40 -4.54
N VAL A 165 6.58 2.07 -3.39
CA VAL A 165 5.96 3.38 -3.19
C VAL A 165 7.07 4.43 -3.07
N GLU A 166 6.93 5.53 -3.79
CA GLU A 166 7.80 6.69 -3.71
C GLU A 166 7.04 7.87 -3.11
N THR A 167 7.61 8.44 -2.04
CA THR A 167 7.19 9.74 -1.49
C THR A 167 8.17 10.82 -1.93
N ALA A 168 7.93 12.08 -1.54
CA ALA A 168 8.88 13.15 -1.81
C ALA A 168 10.27 12.88 -1.19
N GLU A 169 10.33 12.14 -0.07
CA GLU A 169 11.53 11.96 0.75
C GLU A 169 12.13 10.56 0.68
N ALA A 170 11.39 9.53 0.26
CA ALA A 170 11.84 8.15 0.39
C ALA A 170 11.26 7.18 -0.65
N TRP A 171 11.93 6.03 -0.77
CA TRP A 171 11.48 4.84 -1.48
C TRP A 171 11.05 3.77 -0.49
N HIS A 172 9.98 3.05 -0.79
CA HIS A 172 9.45 1.99 0.06
C HIS A 172 9.22 0.74 -0.76
N CYS A 173 9.98 -0.33 -0.52
CA CYS A 173 9.66 -1.64 -1.08
C CYS A 173 8.63 -2.32 -0.20
N LEU A 174 7.53 -2.83 -0.78
CA LEU A 174 6.46 -3.51 -0.06
C LEU A 174 6.51 -5.01 -0.33
N ALA A 175 6.16 -5.81 0.67
CA ALA A 175 5.95 -7.24 0.49
C ALA A 175 4.88 -7.77 1.42
N SER A 176 4.09 -8.73 0.92
CA SER A 176 3.15 -9.50 1.72
C SER A 176 3.59 -10.94 1.91
N ASP A 177 3.18 -11.49 3.05
CA ASP A 177 3.28 -12.91 3.38
C ASP A 177 2.36 -13.25 4.57
N PRO A 178 1.90 -14.50 4.74
CA PRO A 178 1.26 -14.91 5.99
C PRO A 178 2.14 -14.70 7.24
N ASP A 179 3.47 -14.80 7.09
CA ASP A 179 4.47 -14.62 8.15
C ASP A 179 5.18 -13.26 8.04
N LEU A 180 5.14 -12.47 9.12
CA LEU A 180 5.77 -11.15 9.16
C LEU A 180 7.26 -11.17 8.86
N LEU A 181 8.03 -12.12 9.42
CA LEU A 181 9.47 -12.18 9.19
C LEU A 181 9.80 -12.54 7.74
N VAL A 182 8.94 -13.31 7.07
CA VAL A 182 9.07 -13.59 5.63
C VAL A 182 8.77 -12.33 4.81
N ALA A 183 7.71 -11.58 5.14
CA ALA A 183 7.41 -10.29 4.51
C ALA A 183 8.57 -9.29 4.68
N VAL A 184 9.15 -9.21 5.88
CA VAL A 184 10.33 -8.38 6.19
C VAL A 184 11.53 -8.76 5.33
N ARG A 185 11.84 -10.06 5.21
CA ARG A 185 12.94 -10.54 4.35
C ARG A 185 12.71 -10.19 2.88
N LYS A 186 11.47 -10.33 2.39
CA LYS A 186 11.11 -9.99 1.00
C LYS A 186 11.31 -8.49 0.73
N CYS A 187 10.72 -7.60 1.54
CA CYS A 187 10.78 -6.16 1.27
C CYS A 187 12.20 -5.58 1.45
N THR A 188 12.98 -6.10 2.40
CA THR A 188 14.39 -5.72 2.56
C THR A 188 15.25 -6.25 1.41
N GLY A 189 15.07 -7.50 0.99
CA GLY A 189 15.77 -8.06 -0.18
C GLY A 189 15.47 -7.30 -1.47
N ASP A 190 14.21 -6.89 -1.67
CA ASP A 190 13.81 -6.06 -2.81
C ASP A 190 14.49 -4.69 -2.78
N MET A 191 14.58 -4.04 -1.61
CA MET A 191 15.33 -2.79 -1.47
C MET A 191 16.83 -2.99 -1.76
N GLN A 192 17.46 -3.99 -1.15
CA GLN A 192 18.88 -4.28 -1.34
C GLN A 192 19.20 -4.45 -2.83
N ARG A 193 18.37 -5.20 -3.57
CA ARG A 193 18.52 -5.38 -5.02
C ARG A 193 18.45 -4.06 -5.77
N LEU A 194 17.49 -3.18 -5.44
CA LEU A 194 17.43 -1.85 -6.06
C LEU A 194 18.67 -1.00 -5.74
N LEU A 195 19.19 -1.04 -4.51
CA LEU A 195 20.39 -0.29 -4.14
C LEU A 195 21.64 -0.82 -4.87
N VAL A 196 21.79 -2.14 -4.95
CA VAL A 196 22.88 -2.78 -5.72
C VAL A 196 22.78 -2.38 -7.19
N ASP A 197 21.61 -2.53 -7.80
CA ASP A 197 21.43 -2.28 -9.23
C ASP A 197 21.57 -0.79 -9.59
N LYS A 198 21.00 0.12 -8.79
CA LYS A 198 20.89 1.55 -9.15
C LYS A 198 22.01 2.39 -8.57
N TRP A 199 22.50 2.05 -7.40
CA TRP A 199 23.57 2.78 -6.73
C TRP A 199 24.93 2.07 -6.81
N GLN A 200 24.99 0.91 -7.47
CA GLN A 200 26.21 0.15 -7.76
C GLN A 200 26.99 -0.17 -6.48
N LEU A 201 26.27 -0.54 -5.42
CA LEU A 201 26.84 -0.93 -4.14
C LEU A 201 27.13 -2.44 -4.10
N ASP A 202 28.14 -2.84 -3.33
CA ASP A 202 28.26 -4.23 -2.89
C ASP A 202 27.02 -4.63 -2.06
N PRO A 203 26.50 -5.86 -2.18
CA PRO A 203 25.34 -6.30 -1.41
C PRO A 203 25.50 -6.16 0.11
N THR A 204 26.70 -6.40 0.65
CA THR A 204 27.00 -6.28 2.09
C THR A 204 26.97 -4.82 2.51
N ASP A 205 27.60 -3.93 1.74
CA ASP A 205 27.59 -2.49 2.00
C ASP A 205 26.18 -1.91 1.90
N ALA A 206 25.40 -2.34 0.91
CA ALA A 206 23.99 -1.97 0.79
C ALA A 206 23.19 -2.39 2.03
N TYR A 207 23.42 -3.60 2.53
CA TYR A 207 22.75 -4.09 3.74
C TYR A 207 23.14 -3.31 5.00
N GLN A 208 24.43 -2.99 5.16
CA GLN A 208 24.90 -2.13 6.25
C GLN A 208 24.29 -0.73 6.17
N LEU A 209 24.28 -0.12 4.97
CA LEU A 209 23.66 1.19 4.74
C LEU A 209 22.17 1.18 5.08
N MET A 210 21.45 0.17 4.63
CA MET A 210 20.03 -0.01 4.96
C MET A 210 19.81 -0.07 6.47
N SER A 211 20.67 -0.77 7.21
CA SER A 211 20.57 -0.88 8.68
C SER A 211 20.71 0.46 9.41
N VAL A 212 21.51 1.39 8.88
CA VAL A 212 21.80 2.67 9.55
C VAL A 212 20.96 3.84 9.04
N ALA A 213 20.38 3.74 7.84
CA ALA A 213 19.68 4.84 7.19
C ALA A 213 18.24 4.52 6.78
N GLY A 214 17.86 3.23 6.73
CA GLY A 214 16.52 2.80 6.39
C GLY A 214 15.66 2.47 7.61
N ASP A 215 14.36 2.31 7.38
CA ASP A 215 13.38 1.99 8.42
C ASP A 215 12.53 0.80 8.00
N LEU A 216 12.42 -0.20 8.87
CA LEU A 216 11.43 -1.26 8.70
C LEU A 216 10.08 -0.81 9.28
N GLN A 217 9.02 -0.96 8.50
CA GLN A 217 7.67 -0.49 8.86
C GLN A 217 6.61 -1.53 8.51
N ILE A 218 5.44 -1.43 9.13
CA ILE A 218 4.28 -2.30 8.89
C ILE A 218 3.20 -1.48 8.19
N SER A 219 2.63 -2.01 7.12
CA SER A 219 1.46 -1.41 6.45
C SER A 219 0.17 -1.91 7.09
N GLN A 220 -0.12 -3.21 7.00
CA GLN A 220 -1.17 -3.87 7.78
C GLN A 220 -0.70 -5.18 8.39
N ALA A 221 -1.19 -5.46 9.59
CA ALA A 221 -0.87 -6.64 10.38
C ALA A 221 -2.02 -6.97 11.34
N CYS A 222 -3.25 -7.04 10.82
CA CYS A 222 -4.47 -7.25 11.59
C CYS A 222 -4.65 -8.70 12.08
N LYS A 223 -3.56 -9.44 12.35
CA LYS A 223 -3.61 -10.84 12.77
C LYS A 223 -4.25 -10.99 14.17
N PRO A 224 -5.02 -12.08 14.43
CA PRO A 224 -5.49 -13.09 13.47
C PRO A 224 -6.39 -12.48 12.39
N SER A 225 -6.22 -12.88 11.14
CA SER A 225 -7.06 -12.46 10.01
C SER A 225 -6.83 -13.42 8.82
N PRO A 226 -7.78 -13.49 7.87
CA PRO A 226 -7.60 -14.28 6.64
C PRO A 226 -6.67 -13.60 5.62
N PHE A 227 -6.22 -12.37 5.89
CA PHE A 227 -5.36 -11.60 5.00
C PHE A 227 -3.90 -11.75 5.43
N ASP A 228 -2.99 -11.78 4.47
CA ASP A 228 -1.54 -11.76 4.74
C ASP A 228 -1.14 -10.49 5.49
N VAL A 229 0.03 -10.44 6.11
CA VAL A 229 0.56 -9.16 6.60
C VAL A 229 1.32 -8.45 5.49
N VAL A 230 1.37 -7.12 5.51
CA VAL A 230 2.17 -6.32 4.58
C VAL A 230 3.23 -5.54 5.36
N ALA A 231 4.49 -5.82 5.07
CA ALA A 231 5.63 -5.06 5.58
C ALA A 231 6.20 -4.18 4.46
N ARG A 232 6.87 -3.10 4.86
CA ARG A 232 7.61 -2.25 3.93
C ARG A 232 8.96 -1.83 4.50
N PHE A 233 9.95 -1.70 3.63
CA PHE A 233 11.25 -1.16 4.00
C PHE A 233 11.45 0.20 3.34
N ARG A 234 11.65 1.23 4.17
CA ARG A 234 11.91 2.60 3.76
C ARG A 234 13.39 2.83 3.55
N MET A 235 13.76 3.46 2.44
CA MET A 235 15.08 4.03 2.22
C MET A 235 14.94 5.50 1.85
N PRO A 236 15.53 6.45 2.61
CA PRO A 236 15.47 7.86 2.28
C PRO A 236 16.19 8.16 0.95
N LYS A 237 15.70 9.18 0.25
CA LYS A 237 16.40 9.76 -0.91
C LYS A 237 17.64 10.48 -0.39
N LEU A 238 18.81 9.91 -0.68
CA LEU A 238 20.10 10.48 -0.29
C LEU A 238 20.63 11.41 -1.39
N GLY A 239 21.19 12.55 -0.97
CA GLY A 239 21.74 13.55 -1.89
C GLY A 239 22.78 12.94 -2.85
N GLY A 240 22.66 13.27 -4.14
CA GLY A 240 23.58 12.80 -5.18
C GLY A 240 23.35 11.36 -5.64
N ARG A 241 22.37 10.62 -5.09
CA ARG A 241 22.00 9.28 -5.56
C ARG A 241 20.89 9.34 -6.62
N PRO A 242 20.96 8.50 -7.67
CA PRO A 242 19.91 8.45 -8.69
C PRO A 242 18.62 7.81 -8.14
N PRO A 243 17.47 8.05 -8.79
CA PRO A 243 16.21 7.35 -8.50
C PRO A 243 16.35 5.83 -8.59
N LEU A 244 15.57 5.10 -7.78
CA LEU A 244 15.60 3.64 -7.76
C LEU A 244 14.77 3.00 -8.89
N ILE A 245 13.83 3.73 -9.47
CA ILE A 245 13.01 3.28 -10.60
C ILE A 245 13.12 4.32 -11.72
#